data_AF-A0A2K9K0C7-F1
#
_entry.id   AF-A0A2K9K0C7-F1
#
_cell.length_a   1.000
_cell.length_b   1.000
_cell.length_c   1.000
_cell.angle_alpha   90.00
_cell.angle_beta   90.00
_cell.angle_gamma   90.00
#
_symmetry.space_group_name_H-M   'P 1'
#
loop_
_entity.id
_entity.type
_entity.pdbx_description
1 polymer ?
#
loop_
_entity_poly.entity_id
_entity_poly.type
_entity_poly.pdbx_seq_one_letter_code
_entity_poly.pdbx_strand_id
1 'polypeptide(L)'
;MATARKRQISLTDTKYYHCISRCVRRAFLCGEDKFTGKSYEHRRDWVEEKLLMLASIFCIDVCAYAVMSNHTHIVLYVDDKKAKRLSDEAIVMRWHKLFKGNWISQKFTEGEPLNESEQLMLDELVDKYRGRLADISWFMRVLNEDIARRANIEDNCTGRFWEGRFKSQALLDEAALAACLAYVDLNPIRAKIAATPETSDYTSIKKRIDHAKLGKQPKSLLRFAGSPRKHMPKGLPFELKSYIELVELTGQCIRADKRGYINEAQPILTRLNIEPENWIKLTTQFSRVFHGAVGRERTITAYCETLQKRRRTNLTNCERLLA
;
A
#
# COMPACT_ATOMS: atom_id res chain seq x y z
N MET A 1 18.77 -9.13 -10.59
CA MET A 1 19.31 -8.74 -9.28
C MET A 1 18.29 -7.88 -8.53
N ALA A 2 18.08 -8.10 -7.22
CA ALA A 2 17.13 -7.30 -6.45
C ALA A 2 17.68 -5.90 -6.14
N THR A 3 17.13 -4.87 -6.76
CA THR A 3 17.52 -3.47 -6.53
C THR A 3 17.23 -3.02 -5.09
N ALA A 4 18.14 -2.28 -4.46
CA ALA A 4 17.92 -1.71 -3.14
C ALA A 4 16.78 -0.68 -3.18
N ARG A 5 15.93 -0.63 -2.14
CA ARG A 5 14.72 0.22 -2.14
C ARG A 5 15.06 1.71 -2.12
N LYS A 6 16.21 2.09 -1.56
CA LYS A 6 16.78 3.45 -1.70
C LYS A 6 17.04 3.88 -3.15
N ARG A 7 17.07 2.95 -4.11
CA ARG A 7 17.18 3.21 -5.55
C ARG A 7 15.83 3.02 -6.28
N GLN A 8 14.73 2.87 -5.54
CA GLN A 8 13.38 2.64 -6.06
C GLN A 8 12.36 3.62 -5.46
N ILE A 9 12.61 4.14 -4.26
CA ILE A 9 11.76 5.10 -3.58
C ILE A 9 12.35 6.49 -3.79
N SER A 10 11.56 7.36 -4.41
CA SER A 10 11.84 8.78 -4.59
C SER A 10 10.60 9.57 -4.19
N LEU A 11 10.66 10.19 -3.01
CA LEU A 11 9.53 10.95 -2.49
C LEU A 11 9.34 12.29 -3.21
N THR A 12 10.30 12.74 -4.02
CA THR A 12 10.16 13.92 -4.87
C THR A 12 9.30 13.62 -6.10
N ASP A 13 9.45 12.42 -6.67
CA ASP A 13 8.71 12.02 -7.88
C ASP A 13 7.30 11.48 -7.54
N THR A 14 7.17 10.68 -6.47
CA THR A 14 5.86 10.24 -5.99
C THR A 14 5.85 9.85 -4.52
N LYS A 15 4.69 10.03 -3.89
CA LYS A 15 4.40 9.54 -2.53
C LYS A 15 3.72 8.17 -2.52
N TYR A 16 3.27 7.67 -3.67
CA TYR A 16 2.44 6.47 -3.78
C TYR A 16 3.24 5.25 -4.22
N TYR A 17 3.10 4.14 -3.47
CA TYR A 17 3.83 2.91 -3.73
C TYR A 17 2.97 1.67 -3.57
N HIS A 18 2.95 0.82 -4.58
CA HIS A 18 2.37 -0.51 -4.51
C HIS A 18 3.40 -1.52 -4.00
N CYS A 19 3.10 -2.12 -2.86
CA CYS A 19 3.93 -3.08 -2.15
C CYS A 19 3.30 -4.48 -2.18
N ILE A 20 4.12 -5.50 -2.45
CA ILE A 20 3.67 -6.90 -2.53
C ILE A 20 4.62 -7.78 -1.72
N SER A 21 4.09 -8.54 -0.75
CA SER A 21 4.82 -9.56 0.01
C SER A 21 4.22 -10.92 -0.27
N ARG A 22 5.03 -11.92 -0.64
CA ARG A 22 4.58 -13.29 -0.96
C ARG A 22 5.26 -14.31 -0.05
N CYS A 23 4.50 -15.27 0.44
CA CYS A 23 4.99 -16.38 1.26
C CYS A 23 5.73 -17.43 0.42
N VAL A 24 6.64 -18.19 1.05
CA VAL A 24 7.34 -19.32 0.43
C VAL A 24 6.86 -20.66 0.95
N ARG A 25 7.38 -21.75 0.37
CA ARG A 25 7.23 -23.14 0.86
C ARG A 25 5.78 -23.63 0.87
N ARG A 26 4.91 -23.04 0.04
CA ARG A 26 3.45 -23.24 0.14
C ARG A 26 2.89 -22.91 1.54
N ALA A 27 3.60 -22.08 2.32
CA ALA A 27 3.08 -21.58 3.58
C ALA A 27 1.84 -20.74 3.28
N PHE A 28 0.76 -21.03 4.00
CA PHE A 28 -0.48 -20.28 3.91
C PHE A 28 -0.31 -19.01 4.74
N LEU A 29 -0.41 -17.87 4.06
CA LEU A 29 -0.64 -16.60 4.74
C LEU A 29 -2.00 -16.66 5.42
N CYS A 30 -2.98 -17.19 4.69
CA CYS A 30 -4.33 -17.53 5.15
C CYS A 30 -4.97 -18.52 4.15
N GLY A 31 -6.16 -19.00 4.47
CA GLY A 31 -6.85 -20.00 3.65
C GLY A 31 -6.71 -21.42 4.18
N GLU A 32 -7.33 -22.34 3.47
CA GLU A 32 -7.37 -23.75 3.84
C GLU A 32 -6.32 -24.55 3.09
N ASP A 33 -5.52 -25.30 3.83
CA ASP A 33 -4.63 -26.29 3.26
C ASP A 33 -5.41 -27.54 2.85
N LYS A 34 -5.64 -27.68 1.54
CA LYS A 34 -6.38 -28.82 0.97
C LYS A 34 -5.74 -30.18 1.24
N PHE A 35 -4.46 -30.25 1.60
CA PHE A 35 -3.79 -31.52 1.91
C PHE A 35 -4.01 -31.96 3.35
N THR A 36 -4.02 -31.02 4.30
CA THR A 36 -4.13 -31.31 5.74
C THR A 36 -5.51 -31.00 6.32
N GLY A 37 -6.35 -30.27 5.58
CA GLY A 37 -7.63 -29.73 6.06
C GLY A 37 -7.48 -28.59 7.08
N LYS A 38 -6.25 -28.16 7.39
CA LYS A 38 -6.02 -27.09 8.38
C LYS A 38 -6.36 -25.72 7.79
N SER A 39 -7.20 -24.97 8.51
CA SER A 39 -7.56 -23.60 8.15
C SER A 39 -6.65 -22.58 8.83
N TYR A 40 -6.11 -21.67 8.03
CA TYR A 40 -5.32 -20.51 8.45
C TYR A 40 -6.06 -19.20 8.20
N GLU A 41 -7.37 -19.22 7.95
CA GLU A 41 -8.15 -18.01 7.65
C GLU A 41 -8.06 -16.94 8.75
N HIS A 42 -7.98 -17.35 10.01
CA HIS A 42 -7.79 -16.46 11.16
C HIS A 42 -6.53 -15.56 11.07
N ARG A 43 -5.52 -15.94 10.27
CA ARG A 43 -4.32 -15.13 10.06
C ARG A 43 -4.61 -13.85 9.25
N ARG A 44 -5.74 -13.76 8.53
CA ARG A 44 -6.12 -12.53 7.82
C ARG A 44 -6.34 -11.37 8.78
N ASP A 45 -6.99 -11.62 9.91
CA ASP A 45 -7.17 -10.64 10.98
C ASP A 45 -5.81 -10.11 11.45
N TRP A 46 -4.84 -11.02 11.68
CA TRP A 46 -3.51 -10.62 12.13
C TRP A 46 -2.85 -9.65 11.14
N VAL A 47 -2.99 -9.91 9.83
CA VAL A 47 -2.42 -9.07 8.79
C VAL A 47 -3.12 -7.72 8.72
N GLU A 48 -4.46 -7.70 8.67
CA GLU A 48 -5.23 -6.47 8.55
C GLU A 48 -5.08 -5.58 9.79
N GLU A 49 -5.24 -6.14 10.99
CA GLU A 49 -5.09 -5.42 12.25
C GLU A 49 -3.69 -4.81 12.37
N LYS A 50 -2.63 -5.60 12.10
CA LYS A 50 -1.26 -5.09 12.14
C LYS A 50 -1.05 -3.98 11.11
N LEU A 51 -1.54 -4.15 9.89
CA LEU A 51 -1.44 -3.16 8.82
C LEU A 51 -2.07 -1.82 9.22
N LEU A 52 -3.32 -1.85 9.68
CA LEU A 52 -4.07 -0.65 10.06
C LEU A 52 -3.52 -0.01 11.33
N MET A 53 -3.04 -0.81 12.28
CA MET A 53 -2.34 -0.32 13.48
C MET A 53 -1.05 0.41 13.10
N LEU A 54 -0.22 -0.16 12.21
CA LEU A 54 1.00 0.49 11.75
C LEU A 54 0.71 1.81 11.02
N ALA A 55 -0.35 1.87 10.22
CA ALA A 55 -0.78 3.11 9.55
C ALA A 55 -1.13 4.23 10.54
N SER A 56 -1.65 3.89 11.73
CA SER A 56 -1.94 4.86 12.78
C SER A 56 -0.68 5.43 13.46
N ILE A 57 0.41 4.65 13.49
CA ILE A 57 1.66 4.99 14.16
C ILE A 57 2.65 5.67 13.20
N PHE A 58 2.84 5.11 12.01
CA PHE A 58 3.75 5.67 11.01
C PHE A 58 3.22 6.97 10.40
N CYS A 59 4.10 7.66 9.69
CA CYS A 59 3.76 8.75 8.77
C CYS A 59 3.50 8.19 7.36
N ILE A 60 2.79 7.06 7.29
CA ILE A 60 2.44 6.36 6.05
C ILE A 60 0.97 5.95 6.16
N ASP A 61 0.17 6.34 5.18
CA ASP A 61 -1.24 5.99 5.10
C ASP A 61 -1.47 4.83 4.13
N VAL A 62 -2.47 4.00 4.40
CA VAL A 62 -2.89 2.91 3.51
C VAL A 62 -3.94 3.44 2.54
N CYS A 63 -3.64 3.42 1.25
CA CYS A 63 -4.56 3.82 0.18
C CYS A 63 -5.50 2.67 -0.19
N ALA A 64 -4.93 1.49 -0.41
CA ALA A 64 -5.67 0.26 -0.68
C ALA A 64 -4.91 -0.96 -0.15
N TYR A 65 -5.61 -2.05 0.11
CA TYR A 65 -5.01 -3.34 0.43
C TYR A 65 -5.94 -4.49 0.07
N ALA A 66 -5.34 -5.65 -0.17
CA ALA A 66 -6.02 -6.94 -0.25
C ALA A 66 -5.12 -8.03 0.35
N VAL A 67 -5.65 -8.78 1.32
CA VAL A 67 -4.98 -9.93 1.93
C VAL A 67 -5.39 -11.19 1.16
N MET A 68 -4.44 -11.82 0.47
CA MET A 68 -4.65 -13.04 -0.31
C MET A 68 -4.04 -14.25 0.40
N SER A 69 -4.42 -15.47 0.00
CA SER A 69 -4.00 -16.72 0.67
C SER A 69 -2.49 -16.92 0.82
N ASN A 70 -1.67 -16.37 -0.08
CA ASN A 70 -0.22 -16.51 -0.04
C ASN A 70 0.55 -15.20 -0.28
N HIS A 71 -0.14 -14.06 -0.36
CA HIS A 71 0.50 -12.77 -0.54
C HIS A 71 -0.39 -11.60 -0.11
N THR A 72 0.21 -10.44 0.13
CA THR A 72 -0.51 -9.19 0.33
C THR A 72 -0.25 -8.23 -0.82
N HIS A 73 -1.28 -7.46 -1.17
CA HIS A 73 -1.17 -6.27 -2.00
C HIS A 73 -1.50 -5.06 -1.15
N ILE A 74 -0.62 -4.06 -1.12
CA ILE A 74 -0.80 -2.86 -0.28
C ILE A 74 -0.36 -1.64 -1.08
N VAL A 75 -1.21 -0.64 -1.22
CA VAL A 75 -0.87 0.66 -1.79
C VAL A 75 -0.69 1.65 -0.64
N LEU A 76 0.50 2.20 -0.52
CA LEU A 76 0.91 3.11 0.57
C LEU A 76 1.10 4.53 0.04
N TYR A 77 0.81 5.51 0.90
CA TYR A 77 1.15 6.92 0.71
C TYR A 77 2.11 7.36 1.82
N VAL A 78 3.26 7.89 1.45
CA VAL A 78 4.24 8.42 2.41
C VAL A 78 3.97 9.90 2.67
N ASP A 79 3.64 10.24 3.91
CA ASP A 79 3.40 11.61 4.35
C ASP A 79 4.65 12.18 5.04
N ASP A 80 5.67 12.51 4.26
CA ASP A 80 6.89 13.15 4.73
C ASP A 80 6.63 14.55 5.32
N LYS A 81 5.54 15.21 4.93
CA LYS A 81 5.11 16.49 5.53
C LYS A 81 4.63 16.29 6.96
N LYS A 82 3.85 15.25 7.24
CA LYS A 82 3.48 14.85 8.61
C LYS A 82 4.74 14.50 9.41
N ALA A 83 5.66 13.73 8.82
CA ALA A 83 6.91 13.39 9.48
C ALA A 83 7.72 14.63 9.87
N LYS A 84 7.76 15.69 9.05
CA LYS A 84 8.44 16.96 9.38
C LYS A 84 7.69 17.83 10.39
N ARG A 85 6.36 17.78 10.41
CA ARG A 85 5.51 18.62 11.28
C ARG A 85 5.42 18.12 12.72
N LEU A 86 5.60 16.82 12.96
CA LEU A 86 5.47 16.25 14.31
C LEU A 86 6.55 16.81 15.25
N SER A 87 6.21 17.02 16.52
CA SER A 87 7.21 17.31 17.56
C SER A 87 8.09 16.10 17.83
N ASP A 88 9.25 16.33 18.43
CA ASP A 88 10.20 15.28 18.82
C ASP A 88 9.56 14.31 19.81
N GLU A 89 8.82 14.83 20.79
CA GLU A 89 7.98 14.04 21.70
C GLU A 89 7.01 13.12 20.94
N ALA A 90 6.29 13.64 19.95
CA ALA A 90 5.36 12.84 19.17
C ALA A 90 6.07 11.76 18.32
N ILE A 91 7.31 12.01 17.87
CA ILE A 91 8.14 11.02 17.18
C ILE A 91 8.57 9.90 18.14
N VAL A 92 9.08 10.25 19.33
CA VAL A 92 9.51 9.26 20.33
C VAL A 92 8.33 8.43 20.82
N MET A 93 7.21 9.06 21.17
CA MET A 93 6.00 8.35 21.59
C MET A 93 5.50 7.38 20.51
N ARG A 94 5.51 7.78 19.23
CA ARG A 94 5.13 6.89 18.12
C ARG A 94 6.08 5.72 17.99
N TRP A 95 7.39 5.96 18.12
CA TRP A 95 8.39 4.91 18.09
C TRP A 95 8.20 3.91 19.25
N HIS A 96 7.91 4.41 20.44
CA HIS A 96 7.69 3.62 21.66
C HIS A 96 6.46 2.71 21.60
N LYS A 97 5.45 3.06 20.79
CA LYS A 97 4.31 2.16 20.52
C LYS A 97 4.69 0.86 19.81
N LEU A 98 5.88 0.79 19.20
CA LEU A 98 6.35 -0.36 18.43
C LEU A 98 7.60 -1.01 19.01
N PHE A 99 8.43 -0.22 19.69
CA PHE A 99 9.74 -0.64 20.17
C PHE A 99 9.97 -0.09 21.57
N LYS A 100 10.72 -0.78 22.42
CA LYS A 100 10.97 -0.33 23.80
C LYS A 100 11.73 1.02 23.91
N GLY A 101 12.38 1.47 22.84
CA GLY A 101 13.29 2.63 22.89
C GLY A 101 14.63 2.30 23.56
N ASN A 102 15.45 3.32 23.75
CA ASN A 102 16.64 3.27 24.60
C ASN A 102 16.43 4.11 25.87
N TRP A 103 17.37 4.03 26.82
CA TRP A 103 17.27 4.73 28.10
C TRP A 103 17.10 6.25 27.94
N ILE A 104 17.79 6.89 26.98
CA ILE A 104 17.66 8.34 26.73
C ILE A 104 16.25 8.70 26.27
N SER A 105 15.69 7.93 25.33
CA SER A 105 14.34 8.16 24.84
C SER A 105 13.27 7.91 25.90
N GLN A 106 13.52 6.99 26.86
CA GLN A 106 12.63 6.73 27.99
C GLN A 106 12.67 7.88 28.99
N LYS A 107 13.88 8.30 29.37
CA LYS A 107 14.13 9.48 30.19
C LYS A 107 13.41 10.73 29.65
N PHE A 108 13.52 10.95 28.34
CA PHE A 108 12.81 12.03 27.65
C PHE A 108 11.28 11.92 27.75
N THR A 109 10.71 10.72 27.54
CA THR A 109 9.25 10.52 27.65
C THR A 109 8.73 10.60 29.08
N GLU A 110 9.58 10.39 30.08
CA GLU A 110 9.27 10.50 31.51
C GLU A 110 9.40 11.95 32.01
N GLY A 111 9.87 12.87 31.16
CA GLY A 111 10.05 14.29 31.50
C GLY A 111 11.25 14.56 32.40
N GLU A 112 12.18 13.62 32.51
CA GLU A 112 13.39 13.80 33.28
C GLU A 112 14.38 14.76 32.58
N PRO A 113 15.14 15.57 33.33
CA PRO A 113 16.06 16.53 32.76
C PRO A 113 17.22 15.83 32.03
N LEU A 114 17.51 16.29 30.81
CA LEU A 114 18.65 15.84 30.01
C LEU A 114 19.79 16.85 30.11
N ASN A 115 21.03 16.37 30.30
CA ASN A 115 22.21 17.21 30.14
C ASN A 115 22.52 17.44 28.65
N GLU A 116 23.47 18.35 28.34
CA GLU A 116 23.79 18.71 26.95
C GLU A 116 24.19 17.51 26.07
N SER A 117 25.00 16.59 26.60
CA SER A 117 25.41 15.38 25.86
C SER A 117 24.22 14.46 25.60
N GLU A 118 23.34 14.29 26.59
CA GLU A 118 22.12 13.49 26.46
C GLU A 118 21.15 14.08 25.45
N GLN A 119 21.03 15.42 25.42
CA GLN A 119 20.20 16.13 24.46
C GLN A 119 20.69 15.91 23.02
N LEU A 120 22.00 16.04 22.78
CA LEU A 120 22.57 15.77 21.45
C LEU A 120 22.31 14.33 20.99
N MET A 121 22.45 13.36 21.90
CA MET A 121 22.14 11.96 21.60
C MET A 121 20.64 11.74 21.33
N LEU A 122 19.76 12.45 22.03
CA LEU A 122 18.32 12.42 21.79
C LEU A 122 17.99 12.99 20.41
N ASP A 123 18.56 14.13 20.04
CA ASP A 123 18.29 14.80 18.76
C ASP A 123 18.63 13.89 17.57
N GLU A 124 19.82 13.26 17.59
CA GLU A 124 20.22 12.28 16.58
C GLU A 124 19.26 11.07 16.52
N LEU A 125 18.81 10.61 17.70
CA LEU A 125 17.88 9.49 17.81
C LEU A 125 16.50 9.84 17.24
N VAL A 126 16.01 11.04 17.53
CA VAL A 126 14.73 11.54 17.06
C VAL A 126 14.74 11.69 15.55
N ASP A 127 15.80 12.27 14.97
CA ASP A 127 15.94 12.38 13.51
C ASP A 127 15.92 11.00 12.83
N LYS A 128 16.61 10.04 13.44
CA LYS A 128 16.60 8.65 12.99
C LYS A 128 15.20 8.04 13.08
N TYR A 129 14.48 8.23 14.19
CA TYR A 129 13.12 7.72 14.36
C TYR A 129 12.14 8.38 13.38
N ARG A 130 12.26 9.69 13.18
CA ARG A 130 11.47 10.49 12.24
C ARG A 130 11.63 9.97 10.81
N GLY A 131 12.88 9.74 10.38
CA GLY A 131 13.17 9.13 9.08
C GLY A 131 12.57 7.72 8.94
N ARG A 132 12.70 6.88 9.97
CA ARG A 132 12.17 5.50 9.96
C ARG A 132 10.65 5.45 9.93
N LEU A 133 9.97 6.33 10.65
CA LEU A 133 8.50 6.40 10.67
C LEU A 133 7.90 6.89 9.34
N ALA A 134 8.72 7.42 8.43
CA ALA A 134 8.32 7.77 7.06
C ALA A 134 8.91 6.81 6.00
N ASP A 135 9.56 5.71 6.41
CA ASP A 135 10.23 4.78 5.50
C ASP A 135 9.39 3.52 5.25
N ILE A 136 9.06 3.28 3.97
CA ILE A 136 8.26 2.12 3.54
C ILE A 136 8.94 0.80 3.89
N SER A 137 10.27 0.73 3.82
CA SER A 137 11.01 -0.49 4.15
C SER A 137 10.91 -0.80 5.64
N TRP A 138 10.92 0.21 6.51
CA TRP A 138 10.65 0.06 7.95
C TRP A 138 9.21 -0.37 8.20
N PHE A 139 8.24 0.26 7.55
CA PHE A 139 6.83 -0.13 7.66
C PHE A 139 6.62 -1.60 7.28
N MET A 140 7.10 -2.00 6.10
CA MET A 140 6.97 -3.36 5.60
C MET A 140 7.79 -4.36 6.42
N ARG A 141 8.94 -3.95 6.99
CA ARG A 141 9.70 -4.80 7.91
C ARG A 141 8.88 -5.14 9.14
N VAL A 142 8.34 -4.15 9.83
CA VAL A 142 7.58 -4.37 11.07
C VAL A 142 6.33 -5.21 10.79
N LEU A 143 5.63 -4.96 9.69
CA LEU A 143 4.49 -5.76 9.26
C LEU A 143 4.89 -7.22 9.01
N ASN A 144 5.87 -7.44 8.13
CA ASN A 144 6.23 -8.78 7.69
C ASN A 144 6.89 -9.61 8.81
N GLU A 145 7.70 -8.99 9.67
CA GLU A 145 8.41 -9.65 10.77
C GLU A 145 7.44 -10.17 11.83
N ASP A 146 6.40 -9.38 12.17
CA ASP A 146 5.35 -9.77 13.12
C ASP A 146 4.60 -11.02 12.64
N ILE A 147 4.07 -10.97 11.41
CA ILE A 147 3.33 -12.08 10.80
C ILE A 147 4.20 -13.32 10.64
N ALA A 148 5.46 -13.15 10.20
CA ALA A 148 6.38 -14.28 10.03
C ALA A 148 6.69 -14.98 11.36
N ARG A 149 6.89 -14.22 12.45
CA ARG A 149 7.15 -14.80 13.77
C ARG A 149 5.93 -15.58 14.27
N ARG A 150 4.74 -14.98 14.21
CA ARG A 150 3.51 -15.63 14.66
C ARG A 150 3.21 -16.90 13.88
N ALA A 151 3.31 -16.84 12.55
CA ALA A 151 3.08 -18.00 11.70
C ALA A 151 4.11 -19.11 11.93
N ASN A 152 5.40 -18.78 12.02
CA ASN A 152 6.44 -19.77 12.31
C ASN A 152 6.27 -20.44 13.68
N ILE A 153 5.84 -19.69 14.71
CA ILE A 153 5.54 -20.25 16.04
C ILE A 153 4.34 -21.20 15.93
N GLU A 154 3.25 -20.78 15.30
CA GLU A 154 2.04 -21.61 15.13
C GLU A 154 2.32 -22.88 14.30
N ASP A 155 3.17 -22.78 13.29
CA ASP A 155 3.54 -23.89 12.41
C ASP A 155 4.68 -24.75 12.99
N ASN A 156 5.16 -24.44 14.21
CA ASN A 156 6.33 -25.06 14.84
C ASN A 156 7.52 -25.19 13.86
N CYS A 157 7.76 -24.11 13.10
CA CYS A 157 8.69 -24.09 11.98
C CYS A 157 9.79 -23.05 12.20
N THR A 158 10.99 -23.35 11.71
CA THR A 158 12.09 -22.39 11.63
C THR A 158 12.35 -21.95 10.18
N GLY A 159 13.01 -20.80 10.01
CA GLY A 159 13.41 -20.28 8.71
C GLY A 159 12.47 -19.22 8.11
N ARG A 160 12.57 -19.04 6.78
CA ARG A 160 11.92 -17.92 6.07
C ARG A 160 10.44 -18.19 5.79
N PHE A 161 9.59 -17.27 6.24
CA PHE A 161 8.16 -17.25 5.89
C PHE A 161 7.89 -16.53 4.55
N TRP A 162 8.61 -15.44 4.27
CA TRP A 162 8.48 -14.64 3.03
C TRP A 162 9.54 -15.00 1.98
N GLU A 163 9.20 -14.88 0.69
CA GLU A 163 10.07 -15.17 -0.48
C GLU A 163 11.33 -14.31 -0.53
N GLY A 164 11.28 -13.15 0.08
CA GLY A 164 12.43 -12.29 0.27
C GLY A 164 11.96 -10.87 0.56
N ARG A 165 12.61 -9.90 -0.09
CA ARG A 165 12.21 -8.50 0.04
C ARG A 165 10.89 -8.26 -0.70
N PHE A 166 9.96 -7.54 -0.06
CA PHE A 166 8.69 -7.11 -0.68
C PHE A 166 8.95 -6.36 -1.99
N LYS A 167 8.13 -6.58 -3.03
CA LYS A 167 8.20 -5.80 -4.27
C LYS A 167 7.64 -4.39 -4.00
N SER A 168 8.20 -3.37 -4.64
CA SER A 168 7.76 -1.98 -4.52
C SER A 168 7.72 -1.36 -5.92
N GLN A 169 6.58 -0.78 -6.28
CA GLN A 169 6.34 -0.11 -7.56
C GLN A 169 5.91 1.33 -7.29
N ALA A 170 6.65 2.30 -7.81
CA ALA A 170 6.29 3.71 -7.73
C ALA A 170 5.12 4.01 -8.68
N LEU A 171 4.06 4.63 -8.16
CA LEU A 171 2.89 5.07 -8.94
C LEU A 171 3.04 6.57 -9.19
N LEU A 172 3.48 6.94 -10.40
CA LEU A 172 4.02 8.27 -10.70
C LEU A 172 2.96 9.32 -11.05
N ASP A 173 1.76 8.88 -11.41
CA ASP A 173 0.64 9.76 -11.73
C ASP A 173 -0.71 9.17 -11.28
N GLU A 174 -1.77 9.96 -11.46
CA GLU A 174 -3.12 9.58 -11.06
C GLU A 174 -3.68 8.39 -11.86
N ALA A 175 -3.27 8.23 -13.12
CA ALA A 175 -3.67 7.10 -13.97
C ALA A 175 -3.11 5.79 -13.43
N ALA A 176 -1.80 5.76 -13.14
CA ALA A 176 -1.14 4.63 -12.49
C ALA A 176 -1.74 4.35 -11.10
N LEU A 177 -2.04 5.40 -10.33
CA LEU A 177 -2.66 5.27 -9.01
C LEU A 177 -4.05 4.63 -9.10
N ALA A 178 -4.96 5.19 -9.90
CA ALA A 178 -6.32 4.67 -10.06
C ALA A 178 -6.33 3.21 -10.51
N ALA A 179 -5.55 2.89 -11.54
CA ALA A 179 -5.41 1.54 -12.06
C ALA A 179 -4.90 0.56 -11.01
N CYS A 180 -3.91 0.97 -10.20
CA CYS A 180 -3.35 0.13 -9.15
C CYS A 180 -4.33 -0.07 -7.98
N LEU A 181 -5.03 0.98 -7.54
CA LEU A 181 -6.05 0.87 -6.48
C LEU A 181 -7.13 -0.15 -6.89
N ALA A 182 -7.70 0.00 -8.09
CA ALA A 182 -8.71 -0.92 -8.61
C ALA A 182 -8.15 -2.34 -8.80
N TYR A 183 -6.92 -2.49 -9.29
CA TYR A 183 -6.25 -3.79 -9.40
C TYR A 183 -6.13 -4.53 -8.06
N VAL A 184 -5.83 -3.80 -6.99
CA VAL A 184 -5.70 -4.34 -5.62
C VAL A 184 -7.07 -4.66 -5.04
N ASP A 185 -8.02 -3.73 -5.12
CA ASP A 185 -9.39 -3.92 -4.60
C ASP A 185 -10.12 -5.07 -5.30
N LEU A 186 -9.86 -5.30 -6.60
CA LEU A 186 -10.47 -6.38 -7.37
C LEU A 186 -9.70 -7.71 -7.32
N ASN A 187 -8.65 -7.81 -6.51
CA ASN A 187 -7.83 -9.02 -6.44
C ASN A 187 -8.63 -10.27 -6.00
N PRO A 188 -9.47 -10.21 -4.95
CA PRO A 188 -10.30 -11.37 -4.56
C PRO A 188 -11.31 -11.77 -5.63
N ILE A 189 -11.88 -10.81 -6.37
CA ILE A 189 -12.84 -11.07 -7.45
C ILE A 189 -12.12 -11.81 -8.59
N ARG A 190 -10.96 -11.32 -9.01
CA ARG A 190 -10.13 -11.94 -10.05
C ARG A 190 -9.66 -13.35 -9.66
N ALA A 191 -9.38 -13.56 -8.39
CA ALA A 191 -9.00 -14.86 -7.85
C ALA A 191 -10.20 -15.80 -7.61
N LYS A 192 -11.43 -15.36 -7.92
CA LYS A 192 -12.69 -16.10 -7.65
C LYS A 192 -12.90 -16.44 -6.18
N ILE A 193 -12.32 -15.65 -5.27
CA ILE A 193 -12.51 -15.77 -3.81
C ILE A 193 -13.79 -15.05 -3.38
N ALA A 194 -14.12 -13.94 -4.03
CA ALA A 194 -15.32 -13.16 -3.75
C ALA A 194 -16.13 -12.92 -5.03
N ALA A 195 -17.44 -12.80 -4.85
CA ALA A 195 -18.37 -12.54 -5.93
C ALA A 195 -18.44 -11.03 -6.27
N THR A 196 -18.33 -10.17 -5.29
CA THR A 196 -18.47 -8.73 -5.48
C THR A 196 -17.54 -7.97 -4.55
N PRO A 197 -17.26 -6.68 -4.81
CA PRO A 197 -16.49 -5.85 -3.87
C PRO A 197 -17.11 -5.78 -2.45
N GLU A 198 -18.43 -5.90 -2.33
CA GLU A 198 -19.17 -5.93 -1.06
C GLU A 198 -18.98 -7.24 -0.29
N THR A 199 -18.51 -8.29 -0.95
CA THR A 199 -18.29 -9.62 -0.37
C THR A 199 -16.82 -9.99 -0.32
N SER A 200 -15.93 -9.08 -0.72
CA SER A 200 -14.48 -9.28 -0.68
C SER A 200 -13.91 -8.85 0.66
N ASP A 201 -14.02 -9.73 1.67
CA ASP A 201 -13.48 -9.47 3.00
C ASP A 201 -11.96 -9.23 2.98
N TYR A 202 -11.46 -8.52 4.00
CA TYR A 202 -10.06 -8.13 4.15
C TYR A 202 -9.50 -7.33 2.98
N THR A 203 -10.33 -6.43 2.45
CA THR A 203 -9.96 -5.46 1.41
C THR A 203 -10.34 -4.03 1.80
N SER A 204 -9.61 -3.07 1.25
CA SER A 204 -9.97 -1.66 1.39
C SER A 204 -11.32 -1.32 0.77
N ILE A 205 -11.69 -1.90 -0.38
CA ILE A 205 -12.96 -1.59 -1.03
C ILE A 205 -14.16 -2.00 -0.18
N LYS A 206 -14.16 -3.19 0.43
CA LYS A 206 -15.19 -3.63 1.36
C LYS A 206 -15.37 -2.62 2.50
N LYS A 207 -14.26 -2.26 3.16
CA LYS A 207 -14.24 -1.30 4.26
C LYS A 207 -14.76 0.07 3.86
N ARG A 208 -14.45 0.52 2.63
CA ARG A 208 -14.93 1.77 2.06
C ARG A 208 -16.42 1.74 1.76
N ILE A 209 -16.93 0.66 1.15
CA ILE A 209 -18.36 0.49 0.86
C ILE A 209 -19.17 0.48 2.16
N ASP A 210 -18.72 -0.27 3.17
CA ASP A 210 -19.43 -0.34 4.46
C ASP A 210 -19.54 1.05 5.13
N HIS A 211 -18.48 1.85 5.08
CA HIS A 211 -18.53 3.22 5.61
C HIS A 211 -19.35 4.16 4.72
N ALA A 212 -19.31 3.97 3.40
CA ALA A 212 -20.08 4.78 2.45
C ALA A 212 -21.59 4.62 2.66
N LYS A 213 -22.06 3.41 3.02
CA LYS A 213 -23.45 3.15 3.44
C LYS A 213 -23.89 4.00 4.64
N LEU A 214 -22.94 4.39 5.49
CA LEU A 214 -23.15 5.28 6.64
C LEU A 214 -22.86 6.75 6.33
N GLY A 215 -22.64 7.11 5.07
CA GLY A 215 -22.26 8.47 4.65
C GLY A 215 -20.87 8.90 5.12
N LYS A 216 -19.98 7.95 5.45
CA LYS A 216 -18.66 8.21 6.04
C LYS A 216 -17.53 7.61 5.19
N GLN A 217 -16.29 7.99 5.53
CA GLN A 217 -15.09 7.32 5.04
C GLN A 217 -14.32 6.67 6.21
N PRO A 218 -13.66 5.52 6.00
CA PRO A 218 -12.89 4.86 7.05
C PRO A 218 -11.67 5.71 7.44
N LYS A 219 -11.55 6.05 8.73
CA LYS A 219 -10.41 6.82 9.27
C LYS A 219 -9.08 6.07 9.19
N SER A 220 -9.13 4.74 9.11
CA SER A 220 -7.95 3.86 9.03
C SER A 220 -7.30 3.83 7.64
N LEU A 221 -7.94 4.42 6.62
CA LEU A 221 -7.43 4.48 5.25
C LEU A 221 -7.28 5.93 4.80
N LEU A 222 -6.42 6.17 3.81
CA LEU A 222 -6.34 7.47 3.16
C LEU A 222 -7.69 7.81 2.54
N ARG A 223 -8.25 8.95 2.93
CA ARG A 223 -9.54 9.43 2.43
C ARG A 223 -9.47 9.78 0.95
N PHE A 224 -10.57 9.62 0.24
CA PHE A 224 -10.81 10.27 -1.04
C PHE A 224 -11.10 11.76 -0.80
N ALA A 225 -10.32 12.62 -1.45
CA ALA A 225 -10.39 14.07 -1.34
C ALA A 225 -11.23 14.72 -2.45
N GLY A 226 -11.71 13.94 -3.42
CA GLY A 226 -12.49 14.43 -4.55
C GLY A 226 -11.62 14.78 -5.75
N SER A 227 -12.20 15.49 -6.71
CA SER A 227 -11.50 15.95 -7.92
C SER A 227 -10.38 16.96 -7.60
N PRO A 228 -9.25 16.93 -8.33
CA PRO A 228 -8.15 17.88 -8.14
C PRO A 228 -8.60 19.35 -8.20
N ARG A 229 -8.12 20.16 -7.27
CA ARG A 229 -8.39 21.61 -7.20
C ARG A 229 -7.21 22.36 -6.57
N LYS A 230 -7.12 23.67 -6.81
CA LYS A 230 -5.98 24.53 -6.37
C LYS A 230 -5.61 24.35 -4.90
N HIS A 231 -6.61 24.22 -4.01
CA HIS A 231 -6.43 23.90 -2.60
C HIS A 231 -7.07 22.54 -2.28
N MET A 232 -6.32 21.48 -2.55
CA MET A 232 -6.77 20.12 -2.29
C MET A 232 -6.34 19.66 -0.89
N PRO A 233 -7.26 19.19 -0.03
CA PRO A 233 -6.86 18.55 1.21
C PRO A 233 -6.11 17.25 0.92
N LYS A 234 -5.29 16.80 1.87
CA LYS A 234 -4.62 15.50 1.77
C LYS A 234 -5.65 14.38 1.54
N GLY A 235 -5.45 13.61 0.47
CA GLY A 235 -6.26 12.43 0.14
C GLY A 235 -6.04 11.95 -1.29
N LEU A 236 -6.75 10.89 -1.65
CA LEU A 236 -6.77 10.34 -3.01
C LEU A 236 -7.53 11.29 -3.95
N PRO A 237 -7.02 11.57 -5.16
CA PRO A 237 -7.57 12.56 -6.08
C PRO A 237 -8.76 12.06 -6.90
N PHE A 238 -9.68 11.36 -6.24
CA PHE A 238 -10.91 10.85 -6.84
C PHE A 238 -12.08 11.08 -5.90
N GLU A 239 -13.28 11.13 -6.46
CA GLU A 239 -14.50 11.07 -5.67
C GLU A 239 -14.77 9.63 -5.28
N LEU A 240 -15.10 9.39 -4.00
CA LEU A 240 -15.33 8.04 -3.49
C LEU A 240 -16.45 7.34 -4.25
N LYS A 241 -17.55 8.06 -4.53
CA LYS A 241 -18.72 7.52 -5.22
C LYS A 241 -18.32 7.02 -6.62
N SER A 242 -17.71 7.88 -7.43
CA SER A 242 -17.24 7.52 -8.77
C SER A 242 -16.19 6.40 -8.76
N TYR A 243 -15.34 6.34 -7.72
CA TYR A 243 -14.38 5.26 -7.59
C TYR A 243 -15.06 3.90 -7.29
N ILE A 244 -16.01 3.87 -6.35
CA ILE A 244 -16.76 2.64 -6.04
C ILE A 244 -17.54 2.16 -7.27
N GLU A 245 -18.25 3.07 -7.96
CA GLU A 245 -18.99 2.75 -9.18
C GLU A 245 -18.08 2.14 -10.26
N LEU A 246 -16.91 2.75 -10.50
CA LEU A 246 -15.94 2.23 -11.46
C LEU A 246 -15.41 0.84 -11.06
N VAL A 247 -15.10 0.63 -9.78
CA VAL A 247 -14.61 -0.67 -9.29
C VAL A 247 -15.69 -1.74 -9.41
N GLU A 248 -16.95 -1.43 -9.09
CA GLU A 248 -18.08 -2.35 -9.22
C GLU A 248 -18.29 -2.78 -10.67
N LEU A 249 -18.39 -1.82 -11.60
CA LEU A 249 -18.51 -2.08 -13.04
C LEU A 249 -17.34 -2.94 -13.55
N THR A 250 -16.11 -2.62 -13.13
CA THR A 250 -14.93 -3.39 -13.50
C THR A 250 -15.00 -4.82 -12.95
N GLY A 251 -15.45 -5.00 -11.70
CA GLY A 251 -15.64 -6.32 -11.10
C GLY A 251 -16.65 -7.18 -11.84
N GLN A 252 -17.76 -6.58 -12.31
CA GLN A 252 -18.76 -7.25 -13.14
C GLN A 252 -18.16 -7.71 -14.47
N CYS A 253 -17.37 -6.86 -15.13
CA CYS A 253 -16.66 -7.21 -16.36
C CYS A 253 -15.67 -8.37 -16.19
N ILE A 254 -15.03 -8.50 -15.02
CA ILE A 254 -14.06 -9.58 -14.73
C ILE A 254 -14.75 -10.93 -14.53
N ARG A 255 -15.94 -10.96 -13.90
CA ARG A 255 -16.60 -12.22 -13.53
C ARG A 255 -17.30 -12.93 -14.67
N ALA A 256 -17.68 -12.22 -15.72
CA ALA A 256 -18.73 -12.70 -16.60
C ALA A 256 -18.22 -13.58 -17.75
N ASP A 257 -18.88 -14.73 -17.86
CA ASP A 257 -18.99 -15.65 -19.00
C ASP A 257 -19.55 -14.95 -20.26
N LYS A 258 -20.00 -13.69 -20.14
CA LYS A 258 -20.31 -12.73 -21.21
C LYS A 258 -19.51 -11.45 -20.99
N ARG A 259 -19.05 -10.79 -22.06
CA ARG A 259 -18.28 -9.53 -21.97
C ARG A 259 -19.14 -8.43 -21.31
N GLY A 260 -18.90 -8.14 -20.02
CA GLY A 260 -19.41 -6.91 -19.41
C GLY A 260 -18.81 -5.69 -20.09
N TYR A 261 -19.58 -4.59 -20.17
CA TYR A 261 -19.17 -3.36 -20.85
C TYR A 261 -18.95 -2.23 -19.84
N ILE A 262 -17.78 -1.59 -19.88
CA ILE A 262 -17.54 -0.33 -19.20
C ILE A 262 -17.77 0.78 -20.23
N ASN A 263 -18.76 1.64 -19.97
CA ASN A 263 -19.03 2.80 -20.80
C ASN A 263 -17.83 3.77 -20.78
N GLU A 264 -17.47 4.34 -21.92
CA GLU A 264 -16.42 5.37 -22.07
C GLU A 264 -16.68 6.63 -21.22
N ALA A 265 -17.95 6.92 -20.89
CA ALA A 265 -18.37 8.08 -20.11
C ALA A 265 -18.11 7.98 -18.58
N GLN A 266 -17.29 7.04 -18.12
CA GLN A 266 -16.93 6.96 -16.70
C GLN A 266 -16.06 8.16 -16.28
N PRO A 267 -16.48 9.00 -15.30
CA PRO A 267 -15.82 10.28 -15.01
C PRO A 267 -14.31 10.17 -14.73
N ILE A 268 -13.90 9.12 -14.02
CA ILE A 268 -12.48 8.89 -13.70
C ILE A 268 -11.70 8.49 -14.97
N LEU A 269 -12.25 7.64 -15.84
CA LEU A 269 -11.58 7.18 -17.06
C LEU A 269 -11.42 8.33 -18.06
N THR A 270 -12.49 9.09 -18.30
CA THR A 270 -12.46 10.27 -19.17
C THR A 270 -11.44 11.29 -18.66
N ARG A 271 -11.45 11.60 -17.36
CA ARG A 271 -10.52 12.57 -16.76
C ARG A 271 -9.06 12.11 -16.83
N LEU A 272 -8.82 10.81 -16.72
CA LEU A 272 -7.49 10.22 -16.77
C LEU A 272 -7.07 9.82 -18.20
N ASN A 273 -7.89 10.07 -19.22
CA ASN A 273 -7.63 9.66 -20.59
C ASN A 273 -7.22 8.17 -20.68
N ILE A 274 -8.03 7.28 -20.08
CA ILE A 274 -7.78 5.83 -20.14
C ILE A 274 -8.92 5.16 -20.89
N GLU A 275 -8.60 4.55 -22.03
CA GLU A 275 -9.54 3.74 -22.78
C GLU A 275 -10.09 2.56 -21.96
N PRO A 276 -11.39 2.25 -22.02
CA PRO A 276 -11.99 1.15 -21.24
C PRO A 276 -11.30 -0.21 -21.43
N GLU A 277 -10.85 -0.53 -22.65
CA GLU A 277 -10.12 -1.78 -22.93
C GLU A 277 -8.76 -1.82 -22.22
N ASN A 278 -8.03 -0.70 -22.24
CA ASN A 278 -6.77 -0.55 -21.52
C ASN A 278 -7.00 -0.64 -20.01
N TRP A 279 -8.08 -0.03 -19.50
CA TRP A 279 -8.47 -0.10 -18.10
C TRP A 279 -8.69 -1.54 -17.61
N ILE A 280 -9.43 -2.36 -18.37
CA ILE A 280 -9.63 -3.78 -18.03
C ILE A 280 -8.29 -4.51 -17.95
N LYS A 281 -7.39 -4.27 -18.90
CA LYS A 281 -6.06 -4.90 -18.89
C LYS A 281 -5.21 -4.45 -17.71
N LEU A 282 -5.23 -3.16 -17.39
CA LEU A 282 -4.53 -2.59 -16.23
C LEU A 282 -5.03 -3.20 -14.92
N THR A 283 -6.35 -3.25 -14.72
CA THR A 283 -6.97 -3.74 -13.47
C THR A 283 -6.94 -5.26 -13.30
N THR A 284 -6.69 -6.02 -14.37
CA THR A 284 -6.56 -7.48 -14.31
C THR A 284 -5.11 -7.97 -14.31
N GLN A 285 -4.20 -7.26 -15.00
CA GLN A 285 -2.85 -7.73 -15.28
C GLN A 285 -1.74 -6.81 -14.75
N PHE A 286 -2.04 -5.84 -13.87
CA PHE A 286 -1.10 -4.82 -13.40
C PHE A 286 0.31 -5.35 -13.07
N SER A 287 0.42 -6.32 -12.16
CA SER A 287 1.72 -6.87 -11.73
C SER A 287 2.39 -7.79 -12.74
N ARG A 288 1.65 -8.24 -13.75
CA ARG A 288 2.15 -9.03 -14.89
C ARG A 288 2.72 -8.12 -15.98
N VAL A 289 2.12 -6.95 -16.18
CA VAL A 289 2.53 -5.96 -17.18
C VAL A 289 3.66 -5.06 -16.66
N PHE A 290 3.60 -4.69 -15.37
CA PHE A 290 4.53 -3.76 -14.77
C PHE A 290 5.43 -4.46 -13.74
N HIS A 291 6.73 -4.18 -13.80
CA HIS A 291 7.73 -4.72 -12.87
C HIS A 291 8.56 -3.65 -12.15
N GLY A 292 8.35 -2.36 -12.45
CA GLY A 292 8.97 -1.20 -11.83
C GLY A 292 7.98 -0.05 -11.68
N ALA A 293 8.46 1.18 -11.86
CA ALA A 293 7.63 2.38 -11.82
C ALA A 293 6.57 2.38 -12.93
N VAL A 294 5.43 3.01 -12.67
CA VAL A 294 4.26 3.06 -13.55
C VAL A 294 3.77 4.51 -13.61
N GLY A 295 3.56 5.02 -14.82
CA GLY A 295 3.09 6.37 -15.10
C GLY A 295 3.34 6.73 -16.55
N ARG A 296 2.87 7.89 -17.00
CA ARG A 296 3.08 8.37 -18.37
C ARG A 296 4.56 8.67 -18.65
N GLU A 297 4.93 8.68 -19.92
CA GLU A 297 6.31 8.83 -20.41
C GLU A 297 7.07 9.96 -19.70
N ARG A 298 6.47 11.16 -19.61
CA ARG A 298 7.10 12.33 -18.97
C ARG A 298 7.49 12.05 -17.52
N THR A 299 6.59 11.43 -16.75
CA THR A 299 6.82 11.12 -15.33
C THR A 299 7.85 9.99 -15.15
N ILE A 300 7.82 8.97 -16.00
CA ILE A 300 8.81 7.88 -15.98
C ILE A 300 10.20 8.41 -16.30
N THR A 301 10.30 9.29 -17.29
CA THR A 301 11.58 9.87 -17.72
C THR A 301 12.17 10.70 -16.60
N ALA A 302 11.41 11.63 -16.02
CA ALA A 302 11.85 12.42 -14.86
C ALA A 302 12.27 11.54 -13.67
N TYR A 303 11.47 10.53 -13.32
CA TYR A 303 11.80 9.59 -12.23
C TYR A 303 13.09 8.81 -12.50
N CYS A 304 13.36 8.45 -13.76
CA CYS A 304 14.58 7.75 -14.13
C CYS A 304 15.79 8.69 -14.06
N GLU A 305 15.65 9.96 -14.44
CA GLU A 305 16.68 10.99 -14.32
C GLU A 305 17.03 11.26 -12.85
N THR A 306 16.02 11.51 -12.00
CA THR A 306 16.19 11.71 -10.54
C THR A 306 16.97 10.57 -9.90
N LEU A 307 16.68 9.33 -10.28
CA LEU A 307 17.34 8.13 -9.73
C LEU A 307 18.56 7.67 -10.52
N GLN A 308 19.01 8.45 -11.51
CA GLN A 308 20.17 8.14 -12.37
C GLN A 308 20.08 6.74 -13.00
N LYS A 309 18.87 6.35 -13.44
CA LYS A 309 18.60 5.08 -14.11
C LYS A 309 18.73 5.24 -15.61
N ARG A 310 19.66 4.49 -16.21
CA ARG A 310 19.84 4.44 -17.67
C ARG A 310 18.66 3.80 -18.41
N ARG A 311 17.94 2.86 -17.77
CA ARG A 311 16.83 2.12 -18.39
C ARG A 311 15.48 2.60 -17.87
N ARG A 312 14.62 3.03 -18.80
CA ARG A 312 13.20 3.34 -18.58
C ARG A 312 12.36 2.07 -18.64
N THR A 313 12.46 1.25 -17.59
CA THR A 313 11.67 0.01 -17.48
C THR A 313 10.17 0.33 -17.51
N ASN A 314 9.36 -0.54 -18.13
CA ASN A 314 7.92 -0.39 -18.34
C ASN A 314 7.45 0.70 -19.32
N LEU A 315 8.32 1.54 -19.88
CA LEU A 315 7.90 2.69 -20.71
C LEU A 315 6.93 2.30 -21.83
N THR A 316 7.30 1.34 -22.67
CA THR A 316 6.45 0.85 -23.78
C THR A 316 5.09 0.33 -23.32
N ASN A 317 5.04 -0.34 -22.16
CA ASN A 317 3.76 -0.81 -21.61
C ASN A 317 2.92 0.36 -21.06
N CYS A 318 3.56 1.38 -20.51
CA CYS A 318 2.87 2.57 -20.02
C CYS A 318 2.33 3.42 -21.17
N GLU A 319 3.12 3.65 -22.22
CA GLU A 319 2.66 4.33 -23.45
C GLU A 319 1.47 3.60 -24.07
N ARG A 320 1.49 2.26 -24.11
CA ARG A 320 0.37 1.52 -24.70
C ARG A 320 -0.91 1.57 -23.87
N LEU A 321 -0.82 1.62 -22.54
CA LEU A 321 -1.95 1.39 -21.64
C LEU A 321 -2.43 2.62 -20.87
N LEU A 322 -1.60 3.67 -20.77
CA LEU A 322 -1.87 4.89 -20.02
C LEU A 322 -1.81 6.16 -20.90
N ALA A 323 -1.64 6.00 -22.20
CA ALA A 323 -1.69 7.09 -23.18
C ALA A 323 -3.14 7.47 -23.49
#